data_AF-A0A4Q2RII2-F1
#
_entry.id   AF-A0A4Q2RII2-F1
#
_cell.length_a   1.000
_cell.length_b   1.000
_cell.length_c   1.000
_cell.angle_alpha   90.00
_cell.angle_beta   90.00
_cell.angle_gamma   90.00
#
_symmetry.space_group_name_H-M   'P 1'
#
loop_
_entity.id
_entity.type
_entity.pdbx_description
1 polymer ?
#
loop_
_entity_poly.entity_id
_entity_poly.type
_entity_poly.pdbx_seq_one_letter_code
_entity_poly.pdbx_strand_id
1 'polypeptide(L)'
;MDPKNTTLSGEITDIFAHRFVIKTDAGNVLADLGPKGAEKAMLKVGERVDVTGEMKPSELKVGRLVRAGQEPVVIDHDKPKPKPGDDHKPGPGHKPHEKTA
;
A
#
# COMPACT_ATOMS: atom_id res chain seq x y z
N MET A 1 -7.85 18.19 4.70
CA MET A 1 -6.55 17.54 5.00
C MET A 1 -6.24 16.68 3.81
N ASP A 2 -5.43 17.17 2.89
CA ASP A 2 -4.88 16.39 1.79
C ASP A 2 -4.24 15.12 2.36
N PRO A 3 -4.43 13.93 1.74
CA PRO A 3 -3.73 12.73 2.20
C PRO A 3 -2.25 13.07 2.23
N LYS A 4 -1.65 12.95 3.42
CA LYS A 4 -0.27 13.34 3.66
C LYS A 4 0.61 12.31 2.97
N ASN A 5 0.95 12.59 1.71
CA ASN A 5 1.86 11.73 0.98
C ASN A 5 3.22 11.76 1.67
N THR A 6 3.83 10.59 1.81
CA THR A 6 5.18 10.43 2.34
C THR A 6 6.09 9.91 1.25
N THR A 7 7.37 10.24 1.35
CA THR A 7 8.42 9.74 0.47
C THR A 7 9.36 8.86 1.28
N LEU A 8 9.63 7.66 0.78
CA LEU A 8 10.56 6.71 1.35
C LEU A 8 11.62 6.35 0.33
N SER A 9 12.86 6.21 0.82
CA SER A 9 14.01 5.78 0.04
C SER A 9 14.57 4.52 0.66
N GLY A 10 14.88 3.51 -0.15
CA GLY A 10 15.39 2.25 0.38
C GLY A 10 15.62 1.19 -0.67
N GLU A 11 15.99 0.00 -0.19
CA GLU A 11 16.25 -1.17 -1.01
C GLU A 11 15.06 -2.12 -0.99
N ILE A 12 14.73 -2.68 -2.15
CA ILE A 12 13.69 -3.71 -2.28
C ILE A 12 14.23 -5.04 -1.78
N THR A 13 13.67 -5.59 -0.71
CA THR A 13 14.10 -6.89 -0.15
C THR A 13 13.23 -8.05 -0.60
N ASP A 14 11.93 -7.81 -0.81
CA ASP A 14 10.95 -8.85 -1.12
C ASP A 14 9.89 -8.32 -2.08
N ILE A 15 9.38 -9.19 -2.97
CA ILE A 15 8.33 -8.84 -3.95
C ILE A 15 7.23 -9.92 -3.91
N PHE A 16 5.98 -9.48 -3.79
CA PHE A 16 4.77 -10.30 -3.70
C PHE A 16 3.72 -9.79 -4.68
N ALA A 17 3.71 -10.31 -5.90
CA ALA A 17 2.81 -9.85 -6.97
C ALA A 17 2.90 -8.33 -7.18
N HIS A 18 1.92 -7.55 -6.69
CA HIS A 18 1.88 -6.09 -6.79
C HIS A 18 2.39 -5.35 -5.55
N ARG A 19 2.78 -6.08 -4.50
CA ARG A 19 3.35 -5.55 -3.27
C ARG A 19 4.83 -5.87 -3.18
N PHE A 20 5.56 -5.09 -2.39
CA PHE A 20 6.98 -5.31 -2.15
C PHE A 20 7.40 -4.67 -0.83
N VAL A 21 8.53 -5.12 -0.28
CA VAL A 21 9.10 -4.58 0.96
C VAL A 21 10.24 -3.64 0.60
N ILE A 22 10.20 -2.42 1.14
CA ILE A 22 11.32 -1.48 1.11
C ILE A 22 11.97 -1.48 2.50
N LYS A 23 13.26 -1.83 2.54
CA LYS A 23 14.10 -1.62 3.72
C LYS A 23 14.60 -0.18 3.73
N THR A 24 14.12 0.58 4.70
CA THR A 24 14.54 1.97 4.98
C THR A 24 15.39 2.02 6.24
N ASP A 25 15.97 3.17 6.55
CA ASP A 25 16.73 3.37 7.79
C ASP A 25 15.86 3.28 9.05
N ALA A 26 14.55 3.53 8.92
CA ALA A 26 13.57 3.42 10.00
C ALA A 26 12.98 2.00 10.15
N GLY A 27 13.36 1.06 9.27
CA GLY A 27 12.84 -0.29 9.22
C GLY A 27 12.16 -0.64 7.90
N ASN A 28 11.50 -1.80 7.89
CA ASN A 28 10.87 -2.35 6.70
C ASN A 28 9.44 -1.80 6.53
N VAL A 29 9.12 -1.39 5.31
CA VAL A 29 7.79 -0.88 4.95
C VAL A 29 7.23 -1.71 3.80
N LEU A 30 5.99 -2.18 3.96
CA LEU A 30 5.23 -2.81 2.87
C LEU A 30 4.68 -1.71 1.95
N ALA A 31 4.95 -1.82 0.66
CA ALA A 31 4.51 -0.90 -0.37
C ALA A 31 3.64 -1.62 -1.41
N ASP A 32 2.60 -0.95 -1.89
CA ASP A 32 1.62 -1.49 -2.83
C ASP A 32 1.51 -0.61 -4.08
N LEU A 33 1.79 -1.21 -5.24
CA LEU A 33 1.69 -0.59 -6.57
C LEU A 33 0.31 -0.77 -7.21
N GLY A 34 -0.52 -1.68 -6.68
CA GLY A 34 -1.69 -2.21 -7.35
C GLY A 34 -1.33 -3.02 -8.61
N PRO A 35 -2.27 -3.79 -9.16
CA PRO A 35 -2.01 -4.65 -10.33
C PRO A 35 -1.44 -3.87 -11.52
N LYS A 36 -2.05 -2.72 -11.85
CA LYS A 36 -1.60 -1.85 -12.96
C LYS A 36 -0.20 -1.27 -12.75
N GLY A 37 0.14 -0.91 -11.52
CA GLY A 37 1.47 -0.38 -11.21
C GLY A 37 2.54 -1.47 -11.30
N ALA A 38 2.22 -2.68 -10.88
CA ALA A 38 3.13 -3.83 -10.95
C ALA A 38 3.53 -4.18 -12.38
N GLU A 39 2.59 -4.15 -13.32
CA GLU A 39 2.84 -4.39 -14.76
C GLU A 39 3.81 -3.37 -15.36
N LYS A 40 3.76 -2.10 -14.91
CA LYS A 40 4.64 -1.03 -15.41
C LYS A 40 6.00 -1.04 -14.74
N ALA A 41 6.06 -1.39 -13.46
CA ALA A 41 7.25 -1.24 -12.66
C ALA A 41 8.28 -2.35 -12.95
N MET A 42 7.87 -3.62 -13.08
CA MET A 42 8.81 -4.75 -13.24
C MET A 42 9.99 -4.71 -12.24
N LEU A 43 9.68 -4.62 -10.94
CA LEU A 43 10.66 -4.45 -9.86
C LEU A 43 11.62 -5.64 -9.70
N LYS A 44 12.79 -5.38 -9.12
CA LYS A 44 13.77 -6.41 -8.75
C LYS A 44 14.21 -6.29 -7.29
N VAL A 45 14.44 -7.43 -6.64
CA VAL A 45 15.09 -7.49 -5.32
C VAL A 45 16.52 -6.96 -5.44
N GLY A 46 16.97 -6.18 -4.46
CA GLY A 46 18.25 -5.48 -4.41
C GLY A 46 18.24 -4.11 -5.08
N GLU A 47 17.13 -3.71 -5.70
CA GLU A 47 17.02 -2.40 -6.34
C GLU A 47 16.80 -1.29 -5.31
N ARG A 48 17.51 -0.16 -5.45
CA ARG A 48 17.29 1.03 -4.64
C ARG A 48 16.29 1.96 -5.33
N VAL A 49 15.24 2.34 -4.60
CA VAL A 49 14.12 3.13 -5.14
C VAL A 49 13.73 4.25 -4.19
N ASP A 50 13.18 5.32 -4.77
CA ASP A 50 12.42 6.33 -4.05
C ASP A 50 10.94 6.18 -4.41
N VAL A 51 10.09 6.06 -3.39
CA VAL A 51 8.65 5.93 -3.58
C VAL A 51 7.91 7.04 -2.84
N THR A 52 6.91 7.60 -3.50
CA THR A 52 5.99 8.57 -2.89
C THR A 52 4.58 8.01 -2.95
N GLY A 53 3.86 8.12 -1.83
CA GLY A 53 2.52 7.53 -1.74
C GLY A 53 1.79 7.92 -0.47
N GLU A 54 0.56 7.42 -0.34
CA GLU A 54 -0.24 7.61 0.86
C GLU A 54 0.07 6.51 1.88
N MET A 55 0.54 6.89 3.07
CA MET A 55 0.80 5.94 4.15
C MET A 55 -0.52 5.54 4.83
N LYS A 56 -0.87 4.25 4.74
CA LYS A 56 -1.95 3.62 5.51
C LYS A 56 -1.36 2.94 6.75
N PRO A 57 -2.19 2.50 7.73
CA PRO A 57 -1.68 1.83 8.92
C PRO A 57 -0.83 0.59 8.64
N SER A 58 -1.06 -0.11 7.53
CA SER A 58 -0.40 -1.38 7.20
C SER A 58 0.55 -1.32 6.01
N GLU A 59 0.46 -0.29 5.16
CA GLU A 59 1.21 -0.23 3.91
C GLU A 59 1.24 1.19 3.32
N LEU A 60 2.23 1.43 2.44
CA LEU A 60 2.29 2.61 1.60
C LEU A 60 1.60 2.33 0.26
N LYS A 61 0.52 3.05 -0.07
CA LYS A 61 -0.06 3.05 -1.42
C LYS A 61 0.77 3.93 -2.32
N VAL A 62 1.58 3.34 -3.19
CA VAL A 62 2.56 4.05 -4.02
C VAL A 62 1.87 4.77 -5.18
N GLY A 63 2.02 6.08 -5.25
CA GLY A 63 1.55 6.89 -6.41
C GLY A 63 2.67 7.22 -7.40
N ARG A 64 3.93 7.19 -6.94
CA ARG A 64 5.10 7.46 -7.78
C ARG A 64 6.29 6.64 -7.33
N LEU A 65 7.04 6.11 -8.28
CA LEU A 65 8.27 5.35 -8.06
C LEU A 65 9.39 5.88 -8.94
N VAL A 66 10.56 6.13 -8.37
CA VAL A 66 11.77 6.60 -9.06
C VAL A 66 12.91 5.62 -8.81
N ARG A 67 13.70 5.39 -9.85
CA ARG A 67 14.96 4.63 -9.78
C ARG A 67 16.07 5.46 -10.38
N ALA A 68 17.29 5.25 -9.90
CA ALA A 68 18.46 5.93 -10.42
C ALA A 68 18.61 5.64 -11.93
N GLY A 69 18.67 6.70 -12.74
CA GLY A 69 18.87 6.59 -14.19
C GLY A 69 17.66 6.09 -15.00
N GLN A 70 16.47 5.98 -14.39
CA GLN A 70 15.24 5.64 -15.11
C GLN A 70 14.18 6.74 -14.98
N GLU A 71 13.26 6.79 -15.94
CA GLU A 71 12.12 7.69 -15.86
C GLU A 71 11.19 7.33 -14.69
N PRO A 72 10.61 8.33 -14.00
CA PRO A 72 9.64 8.08 -12.95
C PRO A 72 8.41 7.33 -13.44
N VAL A 73 8.00 6.30 -12.69
CA VAL A 73 6.75 5.57 -12.94
C VAL A 73 5.63 6.19 -12.12
N VAL A 74 4.60 6.70 -12.80
CA VAL A 74 3.36 7.18 -12.16
C VAL A 74 2.36 6.04 -12.08
N ILE A 75 1.80 5.87 -10.89
CA ILE A 75 0.91 4.75 -10.55
C ILE A 75 -0.46 5.33 -10.21
N ASP A 76 -1.45 4.89 -10.98
CA ASP A 76 -2.85 5.22 -10.76
C ASP A 76 -3.54 4.02 -10.11
N HIS A 77 -4.02 4.23 -8.88
CA HIS A 77 -4.82 3.25 -8.17
C HIS A 77 -6.28 3.55 -8.51
N ASP A 78 -6.93 2.66 -9.26
CA ASP A 78 -8.39 2.75 -9.42
C ASP A 78 -9.00 2.77 -8.02
N LYS A 79 -9.69 3.85 -7.66
CA LYS A 79 -10.47 3.86 -6.43
C LYS A 79 -11.41 2.66 -6.49
N PRO A 80 -11.52 1.84 -5.43
CA PRO A 80 -12.51 0.79 -5.41
C PRO A 80 -13.85 1.43 -5.71
N LYS A 81 -14.50 0.97 -6.80
CA LYS A 81 -15.88 1.36 -7.05
C LYS A 81 -16.65 1.00 -5.79
N PRO A 82 -17.44 1.92 -5.19
CA PRO A 82 -18.30 1.56 -4.09
C PRO A 82 -19.11 0.35 -4.54
N LYS A 83 -19.06 -0.73 -3.76
CA LYS A 83 -19.96 -1.85 -4.01
C LYS A 83 -21.38 -1.29 -3.83
N PRO A 84 -22.32 -1.59 -4.73
CA PRO A 84 -23.73 -1.37 -4.42
C PRO A 84 -24.04 -2.25 -3.20
N GLY A 85 -24.16 -1.66 -2.00
CA GLY A 85 -24.54 -2.39 -0.79
C GLY A 85 -23.84 -2.04 0.52
N ASP A 86 -22.88 -1.11 0.57
CA ASP A 86 -22.35 -0.61 1.86
C ASP A 86 -23.30 0.45 2.48
N ASP A 87 -24.57 0.09 2.63
CA ASP A 87 -25.42 0.65 3.66
C ASP A 87 -24.93 0.07 4.99
N HIS A 88 -24.18 0.87 5.75
CA HIS A 88 -23.97 0.61 7.17
C HIS A 88 -25.31 0.58 7.89
N LYS A 89 -25.99 -0.56 7.87
CA LYS A 89 -27.02 -0.89 8.85
C LYS A 89 -26.26 -1.35 10.11
N PRO A 90 -26.45 -0.73 11.29
CA PRO A 90 -25.88 -1.26 12.51
C PRO A 90 -26.43 -2.69 12.69
N GLY A 91 -25.54 -3.68 12.67
CA GLY A 91 -25.89 -5.05 12.99
C GLY A 91 -26.47 -5.11 14.40
N PRO A 92 -27.49 -5.96 14.67
CA PRO A 92 -28.07 -6.06 15.99
C PRO A 92 -27.00 -6.54 16.99
N GLY A 93 -26.91 -5.83 18.11
CA GLY A 93 -25.83 -5.89 19.08
C GLY A 93 -25.45 -7.30 19.55
N HIS A 94 -24.16 -7.44 19.86
CA HIS A 94 -23.67 -8.49 20.75
C HIS A 94 -24.47 -8.46 22.06
N LYS A 95 -25.21 -9.54 22.34
CA LYS A 95 -25.63 -9.86 23.70
C LYS A 95 -24.43 -10.48 24.43
N PRO A 96 -24.13 -10.06 25.67
CA PRO A 96 -23.13 -10.73 26.48
C PRO A 96 -23.67 -12.12 26.88
N HIS A 97 -22.83 -13.14 26.78
CA HIS A 97 -23.12 -14.46 27.33
C HIS A 97 -22.93 -14.40 28.84
N GLU A 98 -24.03 -14.52 29.58
CA GLU A 98 -23.98 -14.75 31.03
C GLU A 98 -23.56 -16.21 31.25
N LYS A 99 -22.51 -16.42 32.05
CA LYS A 99 -22.05 -17.75 32.44
C LYS A 99 -22.97 -18.27 33.54
N THR A 100 -23.75 -19.31 33.24
CA THR A 100 -24.53 -20.04 34.24
C THR A 100 -23.61 -20.99 35.02
N ALA A 101 -23.73 -20.95 36.35
CA ALA A 101 -23.16 -21.91 37.28
C ALA A 101 -23.95 -23.23 37.30
#